data_AF-A0A9N9APA6-F1
#
_entry.id   AF-A0A9N9APA6-F1
#
_cell.length_a   1.000
_cell.length_b   1.000
_cell.length_c   1.000
_cell.angle_alpha   90.00
_cell.angle_beta   90.00
_cell.angle_gamma   90.00
#
_symmetry.space_group_name_H-M   'P 1'
#
loop_
_entity.id
_entity.type
_entity.pdbx_description
1 polymer ?
#
loop_
_entity_poly.entity_id
_entity_poly.type
_entity_poly.pdbx_seq_one_letter_code
_entity_poly.pdbx_strand_id
1 'polypeptide(L)'
;MSKSHGNGAPAYKDPASLNNSLYERGKKSDIFSLGVILWELSTGQIPCGGCTEVFQIIICRVNGFRDSPFPGTSKEYVNLYSECWDEDP
;
A
#
# COMPACT_ATOMS: atom_id res chain seq x y z
N MET A 1 -24.74 12.98 1.94
CA MET A 1 -23.39 12.77 1.39
C MET A 1 -22.99 11.35 1.71
N SER A 2 -22.86 10.48 0.70
CA SER A 2 -22.59 9.06 0.93
C SER A 2 -21.19 8.88 1.51
N LYS A 3 -21.12 8.58 2.81
CA LYS A 3 -19.88 8.06 3.41
C LYS A 3 -19.75 6.62 2.93
N SER A 4 -19.01 6.41 1.85
CA SER A 4 -18.57 5.09 1.44
C SER A 4 -17.74 4.51 2.59
N HIS A 5 -18.35 3.59 3.36
CA HIS A 5 -17.63 2.73 4.28
C HIS A 5 -16.89 1.70 3.42
N GLY A 6 -15.81 2.16 2.78
CA GLY A 6 -15.03 1.36 1.86
C GLY A 6 -14.28 0.26 2.62
N ASN A 7 -14.88 -0.93 2.66
CA ASN A 7 -14.21 -2.22 2.93
C ASN A 7 -13.23 -2.57 1.78
N GLY A 8 -12.37 -1.63 1.38
CA GLY A 8 -11.26 -1.90 0.47
C GLY A 8 -10.20 -2.73 1.17
N ALA A 9 -9.47 -3.56 0.41
CA ALA A 9 -8.41 -4.41 0.89
C ALA A 9 -7.34 -3.57 1.63
N PRO A 10 -7.09 -3.80 2.94
CA PRO A 10 -6.19 -2.99 3.77
C PRO A 10 -4.76 -2.90 3.23
N ALA A 11 -4.32 -3.91 2.46
CA ALA A 11 -2.95 -3.99 1.93
C ALA A 11 -2.63 -2.87 0.92
N TYR A 12 -3.65 -2.26 0.30
CA TYR A 12 -3.53 -1.20 -0.69
C TYR A 12 -3.79 0.20 -0.12
N LYS A 13 -4.23 0.30 1.13
CA LYS A 13 -4.56 1.60 1.75
C LYS A 13 -3.31 2.28 2.27
N ASP A 14 -3.26 3.60 2.13
CA ASP A 14 -2.18 4.39 2.71
C ASP A 14 -2.20 4.31 4.26
N PRO A 15 -1.03 4.33 4.93
CA PRO A 15 -0.93 4.15 6.37
C PRO A 15 -1.72 5.19 7.18
N ALA A 16 -1.81 6.44 6.72
CA ALA A 16 -2.53 7.50 7.42
C ALA A 16 -4.04 7.23 7.45
N SER A 17 -4.60 6.73 6.34
CA SER A 17 -6.01 6.31 6.26
C SER A 17 -6.34 5.08 7.12
N LEU A 18 -5.34 4.25 7.42
CA LEU A 18 -5.49 3.08 8.30
C LEU A 18 -5.37 3.46 9.78
N ASN A 19 -4.52 4.44 10.10
CA ASN A 19 -4.28 4.89 11.46
C ASN A 19 -5.35 5.85 11.98
N ASN A 20 -5.96 6.66 11.10
CA ASN A 20 -6.95 7.66 11.49
C ASN A 20 -8.22 7.55 10.63
N SER A 21 -9.34 7.20 11.25
CA SER A 21 -10.65 7.09 10.59
C SER A 21 -11.22 8.41 10.08
N LEU A 22 -10.69 9.55 10.56
CA LEU A 22 -11.05 10.89 10.10
C LEU A 22 -10.14 11.40 8.98
N TYR A 23 -9.11 10.63 8.59
CA TYR A 23 -8.23 11.01 7.48
C TYR A 23 -9.01 11.05 6.16
N GLU A 24 -8.94 12.19 5.48
CA GLU A 24 -9.53 12.35 4.15
C GLU A 24 -8.56 11.85 3.09
N ARG A 25 -8.93 10.74 2.43
CA ARG A 25 -8.18 10.22 1.29
C ARG A 25 -8.20 11.21 0.13
N GLY A 26 -7.05 11.35 -0.53
CA GLY A 26 -6.89 12.21 -1.70
C GLY A 26 -5.90 11.63 -2.69
N LYS A 27 -5.39 12.47 -3.60
CA LYS A 27 -4.46 12.06 -4.67
C LYS A 27 -3.23 11.30 -4.16
N LYS A 28 -2.69 11.71 -3.01
CA LYS A 28 -1.57 11.03 -2.33
C LYS A 28 -1.91 9.58 -1.98
N SER A 29 -3.10 9.34 -1.43
CA SER A 29 -3.62 7.98 -1.16
C SER A 29 -3.78 7.13 -2.43
N ASP A 30 -4.21 7.75 -3.53
CA ASP A 30 -4.34 7.05 -4.82
C ASP A 30 -2.95 6.67 -5.38
N ILE A 31 -1.95 7.56 -5.26
CA ILE A 31 -0.56 7.30 -5.66
C ILE A 31 0.04 6.17 -4.81
N PHE A 32 -0.21 6.17 -3.50
CA PHE A 32 0.19 5.07 -2.62
C PHE A 32 -0.38 3.73 -3.10
N SER A 33 -1.69 3.70 -3.35
CA SER A 33 -2.39 2.50 -3.83
C SER A 33 -1.82 2.02 -5.16
N LEU A 34 -1.47 2.96 -6.06
CA LEU A 34 -0.81 2.66 -7.33
C LEU A 34 0.58 2.04 -7.12
N GLY A 35 1.37 2.53 -6.17
CA GLY A 35 2.68 1.93 -5.82
C GLY A 35 2.55 0.46 -5.42
N VAL A 36 1.55 0.13 -4.58
CA VAL A 36 1.27 -1.25 -4.19
C VAL A 36 0.89 -2.11 -5.41
N ILE A 37 0.08 -1.59 -6.32
CA ILE A 37 -0.32 -2.29 -7.56
C ILE A 37 0.88 -2.50 -8.48
N LEU A 38 1.74 -1.51 -8.65
CA LEU A 38 2.95 -1.63 -9.48
C LEU A 38 3.89 -2.71 -8.92
N TRP A 39 4.06 -2.76 -7.60
CA TRP A 39 4.80 -3.85 -6.97
C TRP A 39 4.13 -5.22 -7.22
N GLU A 40 2.82 -5.33 -7.05
CA GLU A 40 2.07 -6.58 -7.33
C GLU A 40 2.24 -7.03 -8.78
N LEU A 41 2.18 -6.11 -9.74
CA LEU A 41 2.42 -6.41 -11.15
C LEU A 41 3.86 -6.85 -11.43
N SER A 42 4.85 -6.28 -10.73
CA SER A 42 6.25 -6.65 -10.90
C SER A 42 6.58 -8.05 -10.37
N THR A 43 5.87 -8.48 -9.33
CA THR A 43 6.18 -9.70 -8.58
C THR A 43 5.22 -10.85 -8.90
N GLY A 44 4.00 -10.53 -9.32
CA GLY A 44 2.88 -11.47 -9.39
C GLY A 44 2.40 -11.97 -8.02
N GLN A 45 2.80 -11.29 -6.93
CA GLN A 45 2.53 -11.70 -5.55
C GLN A 45 1.47 -10.82 -4.88
N ILE A 46 0.75 -11.40 -3.93
CA ILE A 46 -0.24 -10.68 -3.11
C ILE A 46 0.50 -9.79 -2.10
N PRO A 47 0.19 -8.48 -2.02
CA PRO A 47 0.78 -7.57 -1.04
C PRO A 47 0.52 -8.02 0.40
N CYS A 48 1.53 -7.95 1.27
CA CYS A 48 1.46 -8.49 2.63
C CYS A 48 1.12 -10.00 2.68
N GLY A 49 1.54 -10.81 1.70
CA GLY A 49 1.18 -12.23 1.61
C GLY A 49 1.55 -13.11 2.81
N GLY A 50 2.44 -12.64 3.71
CA GLY A 50 2.74 -13.31 4.99
C GLY A 50 1.77 -13.01 6.14
N CYS A 51 0.85 -12.06 5.96
CA CYS A 51 -0.16 -11.71 6.95
C CYS A 51 -1.44 -12.51 6.70
N THR A 52 -1.88 -13.27 7.71
CA THR A 52 -3.10 -14.09 7.61
C THR A 52 -4.34 -13.32 8.04
N GLU A 53 -4.18 -12.31 8.89
CA GLU A 53 -5.27 -11.56 9.50
C GLU A 53 -5.25 -10.09 9.09
N VAL A 54 -6.43 -9.48 8.98
CA VAL A 54 -6.58 -8.07 8.59
C VAL A 54 -5.81 -7.12 9.52
N PHE A 55 -5.82 -7.37 10.83
CA PHE A 55 -5.12 -6.51 11.79
C PHE A 55 -3.59 -6.56 11.60
N GLN A 56 -3.03 -7.70 11.15
CA GLN A 56 -1.59 -7.82 10.88
C GLN A 56 -1.20 -6.93 9.69
N ILE A 57 -2.00 -6.95 8.63
CA ILE A 57 -1.80 -6.09 7.45
C ILE A 57 -1.81 -4.61 7.86
N ILE A 58 -2.79 -4.22 8.70
CA ILE A 58 -2.90 -2.84 9.19
C ILE A 58 -1.66 -2.45 10.00
N ILE A 59 -1.23 -3.28 10.96
CA ILE A 59 -0.05 -3.02 11.78
C ILE A 59 1.21 -2.92 10.92
N CYS A 60 1.41 -3.84 9.97
CA CYS A 60 2.55 -3.79 9.05
C CYS A 60 2.60 -2.47 8.28
N ARG A 61 1.48 -2.06 7.66
CA ARG A 61 1.43 -0.81 6.88
C ARG A 61 1.64 0.43 7.74
N VAL A 62 1.03 0.50 8.91
CA VAL A 62 1.19 1.61 9.86
C VAL A 62 2.62 1.71 10.40
N ASN A 63 3.33 0.59 10.55
CA ASN A 63 4.72 0.54 11.00
C ASN A 63 5.75 0.69 9.86
N GLY A 64 5.34 1.12 8.66
CA GLY A 64 6.28 1.38 7.57
C GLY A 64 6.75 0.13 6.80
N PHE A 65 6.15 -1.04 7.02
CA PHE A 65 6.53 -2.25 6.27
C PHE A 65 6.27 -2.07 4.76
N ARG A 66 7.29 -2.40 3.95
CA ARG A 66 7.22 -2.47 2.49
C ARG A 66 7.70 -3.83 2.03
N ASP A 67 6.96 -4.42 1.10
CA ASP A 67 7.29 -5.72 0.54
C ASP A 67 8.59 -5.63 -0.29
N SER A 68 9.42 -6.68 -0.24
CA SER A 68 10.74 -6.64 -0.88
C SER A 68 10.64 -6.62 -2.40
N PRO A 69 11.56 -5.94 -3.11
CA PRO A 69 11.65 -6.03 -4.57
C PRO A 69 11.85 -7.46 -5.08
N PHE A 70 11.25 -7.79 -6.22
CA PHE A 70 11.45 -9.09 -6.85
C PHE A 70 12.78 -9.15 -7.62
N PRO A 71 13.56 -10.24 -7.51
CA PRO A 71 14.79 -10.41 -8.27
C PRO A 71 14.55 -10.32 -9.78
N GLY A 72 15.21 -9.38 -10.45
CA GLY A 72 15.09 -9.20 -11.90
C GLY A 72 14.14 -8.07 -12.33
N THR A 73 13.41 -7.44 -11.42
CA THR A 73 12.74 -6.16 -11.70
C THR A 73 13.80 -5.07 -11.95
N SER A 74 13.63 -4.26 -12.99
CA SER A 74 14.58 -3.19 -13.30
C SER A 74 14.64 -2.16 -12.17
N LYS A 75 15.82 -1.59 -11.93
CA LYS A 75 16.03 -0.63 -10.84
C LYS A 75 15.13 0.59 -10.98
N GLU A 76 14.91 1.05 -12.19
CA GLU A 76 14.04 2.19 -12.50
C GLU A 76 12.59 1.90 -12.10
N TYR A 77 12.12 0.68 -12.33
CA TYR A 77 10.77 0.28 -11.94
C TYR A 77 10.65 0.11 -10.42
N VAL A 78 11.69 -0.42 -9.77
CA VAL A 78 11.79 -0.48 -8.30
C VAL A 78 11.70 0.91 -7.70
N ASN A 79 12.47 1.87 -8.21
CA ASN A 79 12.45 3.25 -7.76
C ASN A 79 11.06 3.87 -7.95
N LEU A 80 10.44 3.68 -9.12
CA LEU A 80 9.12 4.22 -9.44
C LEU A 80 8.06 3.80 -8.41
N TYR A 81 7.87 2.50 -8.17
CA TYR A 81 6.86 2.09 -7.18
C TYR A 81 7.27 2.42 -5.75
N SER A 82 8.58 2.49 -5.48
CA SER A 82 9.11 2.87 -4.16
C SER A 82 8.79 4.32 -3.81
N GLU A 83 8.89 5.22 -4.78
CA GLU A 83 8.48 6.62 -4.64
C GLU A 83 6.97 6.77 -4.50
N CYS A 84 6.17 5.92 -5.16
CA CYS A 84 4.71 5.99 -5.07
C CYS A 84 4.16 5.62 -3.70
N TRP A 85 4.76 4.66 -2.98
CA TRP A 85 4.23 4.14 -1.72
C TRP A 85 5.05 4.53 -0.47
N ASP A 86 5.82 5.61 -0.53
CA ASP A 86 6.61 6.10 0.61
C ASP A 86 5.69 6.56 1.79
N GLU A 87 6.26 6.75 2.99
CA GLU A 87 5.49 7.09 4.21
C GLU A 87 4.84 8.48 4.18
N ASP A 88 5.39 9.43 3.41
CA ASP A 88 4.75 10.70 3.06
C ASP A 88 4.44 10.69 1.55
N PRO A 89 3.34 10.06 1.12
CA PRO A 89 2.92 10.03 -0.28
C PRO A 89 2.56 11.44 -0.78
#